data_AF-A0A3C1XE04-F1
#
_entry.id   AF-A0A3C1XE04-F1
#
_cell.length_a   1.000
_cell.length_b   1.000
_cell.length_c   1.000
_cell.angle_alpha   90.00
_cell.angle_beta   90.00
_cell.angle_gamma   90.00
#
_symmetry.space_group_name_H-M   'P 1'
#
loop_
_entity.id
_entity.type
_entity.pdbx_description
1 polymer ?
#
loop_
_entity_poly.entity_id
_entity_poly.type
_entity_poly.pdbx_seq_one_letter_code
_entity_poly.pdbx_strand_id
1 'polypeptide(L)'
;KALAMTTDCNARYLYLNPEIGGQIAVAEAARNIIASGGKPLAITDCLNFGNPEKPEQFYELSKACDGISESCRVLSTPVISGNVSLYNETNGQSILPTPMIGMVGLIEDVAHITTQD
;
A
#
# COMPACT_ATOMS: atom_id res chain seq x y z
N LYS A 1 -0.13 25.24 6.12
CA LYS A 1 -0.49 23.80 6.19
C LYS A 1 -1.25 23.37 4.95
N ALA A 2 -0.89 22.24 4.37
CA ALA A 2 -1.56 21.59 3.26
C ALA A 2 -1.55 20.06 3.44
N LEU A 3 -2.36 19.33 2.69
CA LEU A 3 -2.36 17.87 2.66
C LEU A 3 -1.65 17.37 1.40
N ALA A 4 -0.81 16.35 1.58
CA ALA A 4 -0.25 15.55 0.49
C ALA A 4 -0.96 14.19 0.47
N MET A 5 -1.23 13.65 -0.72
CA MET A 5 -1.90 12.37 -0.89
C MET A 5 -1.26 11.60 -2.03
N THR A 6 -1.12 10.29 -1.88
CA THR A 6 -0.62 9.37 -2.93
C THR A 6 -1.34 8.03 -2.87
N THR A 7 -1.31 7.29 -3.97
CA THR A 7 -1.78 5.91 -4.06
C THR A 7 -0.76 5.07 -4.82
N ASP A 8 -0.27 4.00 -4.20
CA ASP A 8 0.85 3.23 -4.74
C ASP A 8 0.62 1.72 -4.60
N CYS A 9 1.02 0.97 -5.63
CA CYS A 9 1.04 -0.49 -5.65
C CYS A 9 1.80 -1.02 -6.87
N ASN A 10 2.73 -1.95 -6.65
CA ASN A 10 3.38 -2.69 -7.74
C ASN A 10 3.06 -4.19 -7.66
N ALA A 11 2.02 -4.62 -8.38
CA ALA A 11 1.52 -5.99 -8.34
C ALA A 11 2.56 -7.04 -8.77
N ARG A 12 3.59 -6.67 -9.54
CA ARG A 12 4.66 -7.61 -9.93
C ARG A 12 5.57 -7.94 -8.74
N TYR A 13 5.87 -6.96 -7.89
CA TYR A 13 6.66 -7.20 -6.68
C TYR A 13 5.89 -8.08 -5.70
N LEU A 14 4.59 -7.82 -5.56
CA LEU A 14 3.71 -8.64 -4.71
C LEU A 14 3.61 -10.08 -5.21
N TYR A 15 3.50 -10.28 -6.52
CA TYR A 15 3.47 -11.62 -7.10
C TYR A 15 4.77 -12.40 -6.86
N LEU A 16 5.92 -11.73 -6.95
CA LEU A 16 7.23 -12.38 -6.74
C LEU A 16 7.52 -12.65 -5.26
N ASN A 17 7.14 -11.72 -4.38
CA ASN A 17 7.25 -11.88 -2.93
C ASN A 17 6.20 -10.98 -2.23
N PRO A 18 5.07 -11.55 -1.76
CA PRO A 18 3.98 -10.76 -1.22
C PRO A 18 4.35 -9.99 0.06
N GLU A 19 5.20 -10.55 0.91
CA GLU A 19 5.64 -9.89 2.15
C GLU A 19 6.51 -8.66 1.86
N ILE A 20 7.54 -8.83 1.03
CA ILE A 20 8.40 -7.71 0.60
C ILE A 20 7.62 -6.72 -0.26
N GLY A 21 6.73 -7.20 -1.12
CA GLY A 21 5.89 -6.36 -1.96
C GLY A 21 4.95 -5.46 -1.14
N GLY A 22 4.32 -6.00 -0.10
CA GLY A 22 3.49 -5.23 0.82
C GLY A 22 4.29 -4.16 1.56
N GLN A 23 5.53 -4.49 1.96
CA GLN A 23 6.44 -3.51 2.56
C GLN A 23 6.79 -2.38 1.58
N ILE A 24 7.15 -2.75 0.34
CA ILE A 24 7.52 -1.78 -0.70
C ILE A 24 6.35 -0.83 -1.01
N ALA A 25 5.11 -1.32 -1.07
CA ALA A 25 3.95 -0.48 -1.36
C ALA A 25 3.77 0.65 -0.33
N VAL A 26 3.89 0.34 0.97
CA VAL A 26 3.84 1.36 2.03
C VAL A 26 5.04 2.29 1.97
N ALA A 27 6.24 1.74 1.73
CA ALA A 27 7.47 2.52 1.65
C ALA A 27 7.48 3.49 0.45
N GLU A 28 6.92 3.09 -0.70
CA GLU A 28 6.74 3.93 -1.88
C GLU A 28 5.78 5.08 -1.59
N ALA A 29 4.62 4.78 -0.99
CA ALA A 29 3.66 5.81 -0.58
C ALA A 29 4.28 6.81 0.40
N ALA A 30 5.02 6.35 1.41
CA ALA A 30 5.73 7.23 2.33
C ALA A 30 6.78 8.09 1.63
N ARG A 31 7.56 7.50 0.71
CA ARG A 31 8.58 8.21 -0.05
C ARG A 31 7.96 9.31 -0.92
N ASN A 32 6.84 9.05 -1.57
CA ASN A 32 6.12 10.03 -2.37
C ASN A 32 5.65 11.22 -1.52
N ILE A 33 5.06 10.95 -0.34
CA ILE A 33 4.68 12.01 0.60
C ILE A 33 5.89 12.86 1.04
N ILE A 34 6.99 12.21 1.40
CA ILE A 34 8.23 12.89 1.82
C ILE A 34 8.83 13.70 0.68
N ALA A 35 8.87 13.13 -0.52
CA ALA A 35 9.39 13.79 -1.71
C ALA A 35 8.55 15.00 -2.16
N SER A 36 7.29 15.12 -1.71
CA SER A 36 6.44 16.30 -1.86
C SER A 36 6.55 17.31 -0.71
N GLY A 37 7.45 17.09 0.26
CA GLY A 37 7.64 17.95 1.43
C GLY A 37 6.68 17.67 2.59
N GLY A 38 5.94 16.55 2.54
CA GLY A 38 4.99 16.14 3.55
C GLY A 38 5.57 15.18 4.58
N LYS A 39 5.03 15.21 5.80
CA LYS A 39 5.22 14.16 6.80
C LYS A 39 4.13 13.10 6.65
N PRO A 40 4.46 11.81 6.42
CA PRO A 40 3.49 10.72 6.43
C PRO A 40 2.69 10.67 7.74
N LEU A 41 1.37 10.47 7.65
CA LEU A 41 0.49 10.41 8.83
C LEU A 41 -0.23 9.09 8.98
N ALA A 42 -0.90 8.62 7.93
CA ALA A 42 -1.75 7.43 7.99
C ALA A 42 -1.98 6.85 6.60
N ILE A 43 -2.36 5.59 6.54
CA ILE A 43 -2.73 4.91 5.30
C ILE A 43 -4.17 4.41 5.30
N THR A 44 -4.70 4.25 4.10
CA THR A 44 -5.84 3.39 3.79
C THR A 44 -5.38 2.30 2.84
N ASP A 45 -5.89 1.09 2.98
CA ASP A 45 -5.57 -0.02 2.08
C ASP A 45 -6.78 -0.48 1.27
N CYS A 46 -6.53 -0.91 0.03
CA CYS A 46 -7.52 -1.56 -0.81
C CYS A 46 -6.94 -2.90 -1.25
N LEU A 47 -7.29 -3.95 -0.50
CA LEU A 47 -6.77 -5.30 -0.66
C LEU A 47 -7.55 -6.01 -1.77
N ASN A 48 -6.93 -6.22 -2.94
CA ASN A 48 -7.53 -6.95 -4.06
C ASN A 48 -6.75 -8.23 -4.31
N PHE A 49 -7.39 -9.38 -4.07
CA PHE A 49 -6.79 -10.71 -4.18
C PHE A 49 -7.75 -11.70 -4.84
N GLY A 50 -7.22 -12.86 -5.26
CA GLY A 50 -7.98 -13.97 -5.81
C GLY A 50 -8.86 -14.69 -4.78
N ASN A 51 -9.24 -15.94 -5.07
CA ASN A 51 -10.07 -16.75 -4.18
C ASN A 51 -9.24 -17.21 -2.95
N PRO A 52 -9.56 -16.74 -1.73
CA PRO A 52 -8.80 -17.03 -0.51
C PRO A 52 -8.93 -18.48 -0.03
N GLU A 53 -9.82 -19.29 -0.61
CA GLU A 53 -9.94 -20.72 -0.29
C GLU A 53 -8.80 -21.54 -0.94
N LYS A 54 -8.11 -20.96 -1.94
CA LYS A 54 -6.93 -21.56 -2.56
C LYS A 54 -5.69 -21.23 -1.70
N PRO A 55 -4.88 -22.22 -1.28
CA PRO A 55 -3.74 -21.98 -0.39
C PRO A 55 -2.74 -20.93 -0.89
N GLU A 56 -2.45 -20.90 -2.20
CA GLU A 56 -1.53 -19.91 -2.80
C GLU A 56 -2.07 -18.48 -2.71
N GLN A 57 -3.37 -18.29 -2.96
CA GLN A 57 -4.01 -16.98 -2.91
C GLN A 57 -4.16 -16.49 -1.47
N PHE A 58 -4.43 -17.40 -0.53
CA PHE A 58 -4.41 -17.08 0.89
C PHE A 58 -3.00 -16.69 1.37
N TYR A 59 -1.97 -17.38 0.87
CA TYR A 59 -0.57 -17.05 1.16
C TYR A 59 -0.24 -15.62 0.69
N GLU A 60 -0.61 -15.26 -0.54
CA GLU A 60 -0.43 -13.91 -1.07
C GLU A 60 -1.09 -12.85 -0.20
N LEU A 61 -2.37 -13.05 0.17
CA LEU A 61 -3.12 -12.15 1.03
C LEU A 61 -2.46 -12.00 2.41
N SER A 62 -2.19 -13.13 3.08
CA SER A 62 -1.62 -13.13 4.43
C SER A 62 -0.27 -12.43 4.46
N LYS A 63 0.60 -12.75 3.49
CA LYS A 63 1.95 -12.20 3.45
C LYS A 63 1.99 -10.74 3.06
N ALA A 64 1.14 -10.30 2.14
CA ALA A 64 0.98 -8.88 1.86
C ALA A 64 0.55 -8.09 3.11
N CYS A 65 -0.44 -8.61 3.86
CA CYS A 65 -0.88 -8.00 5.11
C CYS A 65 0.24 -7.92 6.15
N ASP A 66 1.03 -8.99 6.32
CA ASP A 66 2.19 -8.99 7.23
C ASP A 66 3.19 -7.87 6.86
N GLY A 67 3.51 -7.76 5.56
CA GLY A 67 4.44 -6.76 5.05
C GLY A 67 3.97 -5.31 5.22
N ILE A 68 2.69 -5.06 4.93
CA ILE A 68 2.04 -3.75 5.15
C ILE A 68 2.08 -3.41 6.64
N SER A 69 1.65 -4.34 7.49
CA SER A 69 1.60 -4.18 8.94
C SER A 69 2.96 -3.84 9.52
N GLU A 70 4.02 -4.51 9.07
CA GLU A 70 5.39 -4.25 9.50
C GLU A 70 5.87 -2.86 9.09
N SER A 71 5.64 -2.47 7.83
CA SER A 71 6.04 -1.14 7.35
C SER A 71 5.29 -0.02 8.07
N CYS A 72 4.01 -0.22 8.35
CA CYS A 72 3.21 0.71 9.16
C CYS A 72 3.77 0.88 10.57
N ARG A 73 4.24 -0.20 11.22
CA ARG A 73 4.91 -0.13 12.53
C ARG A 73 6.20 0.66 12.45
N VAL A 74 7.06 0.35 11.48
CA VAL A 74 8.36 1.01 11.30
C VAL A 74 8.19 2.51 11.03
N LEU A 75 7.25 2.88 10.16
CA LEU A 75 7.03 4.26 9.74
C LEU A 75 6.08 5.05 10.66
N SER A 76 5.51 4.40 11.68
CA SER A 76 4.49 4.99 12.56
C SER A 76 3.29 5.57 11.79
N THR A 77 2.88 4.89 10.72
CA THR A 77 1.75 5.27 9.85
C THR A 77 0.61 4.27 10.05
N PRO A 78 -0.35 4.53 10.97
CA PRO A 78 -1.47 3.63 11.20
C PRO A 78 -2.36 3.45 9.97
N VAL A 79 -2.95 2.25 9.84
CA VAL A 79 -4.05 1.99 8.92
C VAL A 79 -5.33 2.54 9.55
N ILE A 80 -5.98 3.50 8.90
CA ILE A 80 -7.17 4.19 9.46
C ILE A 80 -8.48 3.82 8.75
N SER A 81 -8.40 3.25 7.56
CA SER A 81 -9.54 2.76 6.78
C SER A 81 -9.06 1.72 5.78
N GLY A 82 -10.00 1.02 5.15
CA GLY A 82 -9.65 0.10 4.09
C GLY A 82 -10.83 -0.54 3.38
N ASN A 83 -10.52 -1.35 2.38
CA ASN A 83 -11.44 -2.21 1.65
C ASN A 83 -10.79 -3.56 1.39
N VAL A 84 -11.61 -4.62 1.34
CA VAL A 84 -11.17 -5.96 0.98
C VAL A 84 -12.06 -6.49 -0.14
N SER A 85 -11.45 -6.76 -1.29
CA SER A 85 -12.05 -7.38 -2.46
C SER A 85 -11.38 -8.73 -2.70
N LEU A 86 -12.15 -9.81 -2.57
CA LEU A 86 -11.69 -11.19 -2.74
C LEU A 86 -12.41 -11.85 -3.90
N TYR A 87 -11.98 -13.05 -4.28
CA TYR A 87 -12.54 -13.79 -5.41
C TYR A 87 -12.39 -13.06 -6.74
N ASN A 88 -11.35 -12.21 -6.88
CA ASN A 88 -11.01 -11.57 -8.14
C ASN A 88 -10.32 -12.59 -9.06
N GLU A 89 -11.14 -13.37 -9.76
CA GLU A 89 -10.69 -14.37 -10.71
C GLU A 89 -11.60 -14.45 -11.94
N THR A 90 -11.05 -14.86 -13.07
CA THR A 90 -11.78 -15.10 -14.31
C THR A 90 -11.29 -16.41 -14.92
N ASN A 91 -12.22 -17.32 -15.23
CA ASN A 91 -11.90 -18.67 -15.74
C ASN A 91 -10.88 -19.43 -14.87
N GLY A 92 -10.99 -19.27 -13.54
CA GLY A 92 -10.11 -19.91 -12.56
C GLY A 92 -8.73 -19.27 -12.40
N GLN A 93 -8.40 -18.23 -13.19
CA GLN A 93 -7.16 -17.46 -13.07
C GLN A 93 -7.38 -16.24 -12.19
N SER A 94 -6.59 -16.12 -11.13
CA SER A 94 -6.64 -14.97 -10.22
C SER A 94 -5.90 -13.77 -10.80
N ILE A 95 -6.31 -12.56 -10.40
CA ILE A 95 -5.52 -11.34 -10.65
C ILE A 95 -4.17 -11.43 -9.93
N LEU A 96 -3.23 -10.55 -10.32
CA LEU A 96 -2.04 -10.36 -9.48
C LEU A 96 -2.44 -9.75 -8.13
N PRO A 97 -1.78 -10.14 -7.02
CA PRO A 97 -2.03 -9.56 -5.71
C PRO A 97 -1.82 -8.04 -5.74
N THR A 98 -2.87 -7.28 -5.40
CA THR A 98 -2.91 -5.82 -5.53
C THR A 98 -3.45 -5.16 -4.26
N PRO A 99 -2.65 -5.10 -3.18
CA PRO A 99 -2.96 -4.33 -1.98
C PRO A 99 -2.56 -2.86 -2.18
N MET A 100 -3.47 -2.07 -2.76
CA MET A 100 -3.19 -0.66 -3.02
C MET A 100 -3.12 0.14 -1.73
N ILE A 101 -2.07 0.96 -1.57
CA ILE A 101 -1.88 1.81 -0.39
C ILE A 101 -2.16 3.25 -0.78
N GLY A 102 -3.20 3.83 -0.19
CA GLY A 102 -3.41 5.28 -0.17
C GLY A 102 -2.78 5.87 1.09
N MET A 103 -1.97 6.92 0.96
CA MET A 103 -1.34 7.58 2.12
C MET A 103 -1.64 9.07 2.14
N VAL A 104 -1.90 9.59 3.33
CA VAL A 104 -2.04 11.03 3.58
C VAL A 104 -0.86 11.52 4.40
N GLY A 105 -0.35 12.69 4.04
CA GLY A 105 0.68 13.42 4.78
C GLY A 105 0.31 14.87 5.03
N LEU A 106 0.96 15.47 6.03
CA LEU A 106 0.84 16.89 6.35
C LEU A 106 2.07 17.65 5.87
N ILE A 107 1.82 18.68 5.08
CA ILE A 107 2.82 19.71 4.78
C ILE A 107 2.59 20.85 5.78
N GLU A 108 3.53 21.07 6.69
CA GLU A 108 3.37 22.06 7.77
C GLU A 108 3.36 23.50 7.23
N ASP A 109 4.27 23.80 6.30
CA ASP A 109 4.38 25.08 5.59
C ASP A 109 4.28 24.86 4.08
N VAL A 110 3.43 25.65 3.41
CA VAL A 110 3.26 25.58 1.95
C VAL A 110 4.54 25.92 1.19
N ALA A 111 5.49 26.61 1.80
CA ALA A 111 6.81 26.85 1.23
C ALA A 111 7.67 25.57 1.12
N HIS A 112 7.31 24.48 1.81
CA HIS A 112 8.02 23.19 1.72
C HIS A 112 7.55 22.31 0.56
N ILE A 113 6.51 22.72 -0.18
CA ILE A 113 6.01 21.92 -1.31
C ILE A 113 7.11 21.78 -2.37
N THR A 114 7.42 20.55 -2.73
CA THR A 114 8.39 20.19 -3.77
C THR A 114 7.71 19.51 -4.95
N THR A 115 8.14 19.86 -6.15
CA THR A 115 7.71 19.27 -7.42
C THR A 115 8.78 18.35 -7.98
N GLN A 116 8.46 17.59 -9.04
CA GLN A 116 9.43 16.71 -9.70
C GLN A 116 10.44 17.45 -10.58
N ASP A 117 10.10 18.66 -11.02
CA ASP A 117 10.97 19.60 -11.76
C ASP A 117 11.99 20.27 -10.84
#